data_AF-A0A6G7K8K0-F1
#
_entry.id   AF-A0A6G7K8K0-F1
#
_cell.length_a   1.000
_cell.length_b   1.000
_cell.length_c   1.000
_cell.angle_alpha   90.00
_cell.angle_beta   90.00
_cell.angle_gamma   90.00
#
_symmetry.space_group_name_H-M   'P 1'
#
loop_
_entity.id
_entity.type
_entity.pdbx_description
1 polymer ?
#
loop_
_entity_poly.entity_id
_entity_poly.type
_entity_poly.pdbx_seq_one_letter_code
_entity_poly.pdbx_strand_id
1 'polypeptide(L)'
;MILIDKKSGHAVGTVLSSDKHVHIYLGSRGKENKENFHIGRLHFHIQYAFSGFCKWGTGLNRRQRFISLIGGPLLSFIMMVAAALMLEFVPTGVGKTLLAGFAEVNLFLFVGTLTPFQLPQWFGEQFSFPSDGLQLLRLFREEKV
;
A
#
# COMPACT_ATOMS: atom_id res chain seq x y z
N MET A 1 11.36 0.54 3.46
CA MET A 1 10.70 -0.21 4.55
C MET A 1 9.22 0.14 4.65
N ILE A 2 8.85 1.38 4.99
CA ILE A 2 7.44 1.78 5.24
C ILE A 2 6.51 1.65 4.01
N LEU A 3 7.05 1.90 2.81
CA LEU A 3 6.29 1.65 1.57
C LEU A 3 5.97 0.16 1.37
N ILE A 4 6.84 -0.75 1.82
CA ILE A 4 6.63 -2.20 1.70
C ILE A 4 5.40 -2.62 2.50
N ASP A 5 5.22 -2.05 3.70
CA ASP A 5 4.06 -2.32 4.56
C ASP A 5 2.76 -1.89 3.89
N LYS A 6 2.68 -0.68 3.35
CA LYS A 6 1.47 -0.28 2.61
C LYS A 6 1.13 -1.27 1.47
N LYS A 7 2.14 -1.72 0.73
CA LYS A 7 1.95 -2.61 -0.44
C LYS A 7 1.63 -4.04 -0.06
N SER A 8 2.18 -4.52 1.05
CA SER A 8 1.81 -5.81 1.62
C SER A 8 0.34 -5.80 2.07
N GLY A 9 -0.18 -4.68 2.59
CA GLY A 9 -1.60 -4.53 2.90
C GLY A 9 -2.52 -4.75 1.69
N HIS A 10 -2.20 -4.14 0.55
CA HIS A 10 -2.92 -4.39 -0.71
C HIS A 10 -2.80 -5.85 -1.18
N ALA A 11 -1.62 -6.45 -1.01
CA ALA A 11 -1.37 -7.81 -1.46
C ALA A 11 -2.08 -8.85 -0.60
N VAL A 12 -2.05 -8.68 0.72
CA VAL A 12 -2.80 -9.50 1.69
C VAL A 12 -4.30 -9.41 1.42
N GLY A 13 -4.84 -8.20 1.22
CA GLY A 13 -6.26 -8.04 0.87
C GLY A 13 -6.64 -8.79 -0.41
N THR A 14 -5.76 -8.81 -1.40
CA THR A 14 -6.01 -9.51 -2.66
C THR A 14 -5.89 -11.03 -2.53
N VAL A 15 -4.89 -11.54 -1.80
CA VAL A 15 -4.67 -12.99 -1.62
C VAL A 15 -5.72 -13.61 -0.70
N LEU A 16 -6.24 -12.88 0.27
CA LEU A 16 -7.33 -13.34 1.13
C LEU A 16 -8.69 -13.30 0.43
N SER A 17 -8.89 -12.35 -0.48
CA SER A 17 -10.19 -12.19 -1.15
C SER A 17 -10.29 -12.89 -2.51
N SER A 18 -9.16 -13.27 -3.13
CA SER A 18 -9.12 -13.85 -4.48
C SER A 18 -8.05 -14.92 -4.64
N ASP A 19 -8.21 -15.76 -5.67
CA ASP A 19 -7.21 -16.74 -6.07
C ASP A 19 -6.14 -16.20 -7.03
N LYS A 20 -6.05 -14.87 -7.20
CA LYS A 20 -5.13 -14.25 -8.15
C LYS A 20 -3.72 -14.15 -7.57
N HIS A 21 -2.73 -14.34 -8.45
CA HIS A 21 -1.34 -14.05 -8.14
C HIS A 21 -1.13 -12.53 -8.01
N VAL A 22 -0.35 -12.15 -7.00
CA VAL A 22 -0.06 -10.75 -6.70
C VAL A 22 1.44 -10.54 -6.73
N HIS A 23 1.86 -9.51 -7.46
CA HIS A 23 3.25 -9.14 -7.58
C HIS A 23 3.50 -7.81 -6.88
N ILE A 24 4.38 -7.83 -5.88
CA ILE A 24 4.81 -6.63 -5.15
C ILE A 24 6.15 -6.20 -5.74
N TYR A 25 6.16 -5.03 -6.40
CA TYR A 25 7.37 -4.43 -6.98
C TYR A 25 7.86 -3.28 -6.11
N LEU A 26 9.09 -3.34 -5.59
CA LEU A 26 9.83 -2.19 -5.10
C LEU A 26 10.81 -1.77 -6.20
N GLY A 27 10.69 -0.53 -6.71
CA GLY A 27 11.50 -0.04 -7.83
C GLY A 27 10.89 -0.23 -9.22
N SER A 28 11.76 -0.34 -10.23
CA SER A 28 11.38 -0.38 -11.65
C SER A 28 10.51 -1.58 -11.99
N ARG A 29 9.55 -1.41 -12.90
CA ARG A 29 8.71 -2.50 -13.45
C ARG A 29 9.37 -3.26 -14.62
N GLY A 30 10.59 -2.87 -15.00
CA GLY A 30 11.31 -3.46 -16.12
C GLY A 30 11.76 -4.91 -15.88
N LYS A 31 12.15 -5.61 -16.94
CA LYS A 31 12.67 -7.00 -16.90
C LYS A 31 13.90 -7.18 -16.00
N GLU A 32 14.52 -6.08 -15.59
CA GLU A 32 15.65 -6.07 -14.65
C GLU A 32 15.24 -6.37 -13.20
N ASN A 33 13.98 -6.13 -12.83
CA ASN A 33 13.46 -6.40 -11.47
C ASN A 33 13.00 -7.85 -11.32
N LYS A 34 14.00 -8.74 -11.26
CA LYS A 34 13.80 -10.18 -11.08
C LYS A 34 13.09 -10.48 -9.76
N GLU A 35 12.31 -11.55 -9.76
CA GLU A 35 11.64 -12.03 -8.55
C GLU A 35 12.69 -12.46 -7.54
N ASN A 36 12.61 -11.92 -6.32
CA ASN A 36 13.54 -12.30 -5.26
C ASN A 36 13.05 -13.55 -4.53
N PHE A 37 11.78 -13.55 -4.14
CA PHE A 37 11.16 -14.67 -3.44
C PHE A 37 9.64 -14.65 -3.61
N HIS A 38 9.02 -15.81 -3.43
CA HIS A 38 7.56 -15.94 -3.38
C HIS A 38 7.10 -16.65 -2.11
N ILE A 39 5.92 -16.28 -1.63
CA ILE A 39 5.20 -16.96 -0.55
C ILE A 39 3.81 -17.29 -1.08
N GLY A 40 3.61 -18.55 -1.49
CA GLY A 40 2.35 -18.99 -2.13
C GLY A 40 2.04 -18.20 -3.39
N ARG A 41 0.98 -17.38 -3.35
CA ARG A 41 0.52 -16.53 -4.47
C ARG A 41 1.11 -15.11 -4.48
N LEU A 42 1.95 -14.79 -3.49
CA LEU A 42 2.64 -13.50 -3.36
C LEU A 42 4.04 -13.62 -3.97
N HIS A 43 4.30 -12.84 -5.01
CA HIS A 43 5.61 -12.76 -5.65
C HIS A 43 6.25 -11.41 -5.32
N PHE A 44 7.46 -11.42 -4.74
CA PHE A 44 8.16 -10.23 -4.30
C PHE A 44 9.32 -9.90 -5.25
N HIS A 45 9.26 -8.72 -5.87
CA HIS A 45 10.28 -8.15 -6.74
C HIS A 45 10.82 -6.90 -6.05
N ILE A 46 11.91 -7.02 -5.29
CA ILE A 46 12.43 -5.95 -4.42
C ILE A 46 13.77 -5.48 -4.96
N GLN A 47 13.81 -4.25 -5.46
CA GLN A 47 15.03 -3.50 -5.70
C GLN A 47 15.08 -2.29 -4.76
N TYR A 48 16.29 -1.80 -4.48
CA TYR A 48 16.48 -0.59 -3.69
C TYR A 48 15.86 0.61 -4.42
N ALA A 49 14.74 1.11 -3.91
CA ALA A 49 14.01 2.21 -4.55
C ALA A 49 13.10 2.94 -3.56
N PHE A 50 12.87 4.22 -3.85
CA PHE A 50 11.97 5.10 -3.09
C PHE A 50 10.50 4.99 -3.52
N SER A 51 10.19 4.13 -4.50
CA SER A 51 8.83 3.90 -4.98
C SER A 51 8.54 2.42 -5.10
N GLY A 52 7.26 2.07 -5.16
CA GLY A 52 6.92 0.78 -5.70
C GLY A 52 5.44 0.62 -5.93
N PHE A 53 5.07 -0.55 -6.44
CA PHE A 53 3.74 -0.85 -6.90
C PHE A 53 3.27 -2.22 -6.39
N CYS A 54 1.96 -2.37 -6.17
CA CYS A 54 1.32 -3.66 -6.00
C CYS A 54 0.49 -3.90 -7.26
N LYS A 55 0.74 -5.01 -7.96
CA LYS A 55 0.02 -5.38 -9.18
C LYS A 55 -0.68 -6.71 -8.92
N TRP A 56 -1.97 -6.74 -9.13
CA TRP A 56 -2.79 -7.95 -9.08
C TRP A 56 -3.34 -8.28 -10.47
N GLY A 57 -3.68 -9.55 -10.69
CA GLY A 57 -4.26 -10.02 -11.95
C GLY A 57 -5.59 -9.33 -12.31
N THR A 58 -5.94 -9.34 -13.60
CA THR A 58 -7.23 -8.85 -14.09
C THR A 58 -8.39 -9.77 -13.66
N GLY A 59 -9.60 -9.21 -13.55
CA GLY A 59 -10.82 -9.98 -13.23
C GLY A 59 -11.13 -10.13 -11.74
N LEU A 60 -10.66 -9.23 -10.87
CA LEU A 60 -11.19 -9.11 -9.52
C LEU A 60 -12.63 -8.60 -9.57
N ASN A 61 -13.54 -9.26 -8.84
CA ASN A 61 -14.88 -8.74 -8.66
C ASN A 61 -14.86 -7.45 -7.80
N ARG A 62 -15.99 -6.74 -7.74
CA ARG A 62 -16.07 -5.44 -7.07
C ARG A 62 -15.66 -5.49 -5.59
N ARG A 63 -16.11 -6.51 -4.85
CA ARG A 63 -15.76 -6.72 -3.43
C ARG A 63 -14.27 -7.00 -3.24
N GLN A 64 -13.70 -7.85 -4.08
CA GLN A 64 -12.27 -8.15 -4.08
C GLN A 64 -11.45 -6.88 -4.35
N ARG A 65 -11.84 -6.09 -5.35
CA ARG A 65 -11.19 -4.82 -5.68
C ARG A 65 -11.27 -3.83 -4.52
N PHE A 66 -12.42 -3.75 -3.84
CA PHE A 66 -12.57 -2.93 -2.63
C PHE A 66 -11.59 -3.37 -1.52
N ILE A 67 -11.57 -4.66 -1.19
CA ILE A 67 -10.70 -5.23 -0.15
C ILE A 67 -9.22 -5.02 -0.49
N SER A 68 -8.84 -5.25 -1.75
CA SER A 68 -7.48 -4.99 -2.26
C SER A 68 -7.09 -3.53 -2.13
N LEU A 69 -7.98 -2.59 -2.45
CA LEU A 69 -7.69 -1.15 -2.39
C LEU A 69 -7.63 -0.63 -0.95
N ILE A 70 -8.54 -1.08 -0.08
CA ILE A 70 -8.57 -0.59 1.31
C ILE A 70 -7.49 -1.22 2.18
N GLY A 71 -6.95 -2.38 1.79
CA GLY A 71 -5.92 -3.09 2.55
C GLY A 71 -4.65 -2.25 2.82
N GLY A 72 -4.21 -1.42 1.87
CA GLY A 72 -3.04 -0.55 2.06
C GLY A 72 -3.27 0.56 3.10
N PRO A 73 -4.30 1.42 2.93
CA PRO A 73 -4.69 2.40 3.93
C PRO A 73 -4.98 1.77 5.31
N LEU A 74 -5.71 0.66 5.34
CA LEU A 74 -6.07 -0.03 6.59
C LEU A 74 -4.84 -0.53 7.35
N LEU A 75 -3.86 -1.14 6.66
CA LEU A 75 -2.63 -1.58 7.30
C LEU A 75 -1.81 -0.39 7.81
N SER A 76 -1.74 0.70 7.05
CA SER A 76 -1.05 1.93 7.50
C SER A 76 -1.70 2.48 8.77
N PHE A 77 -3.03 2.46 8.84
CA PHE A 77 -3.78 2.86 10.04
C PHE A 77 -3.51 1.94 11.24
N ILE A 78 -3.55 0.62 11.04
CA ILE A 78 -3.25 -0.36 12.11
C ILE A 78 -1.83 -0.15 12.66
N MET A 79 -0.84 0.04 11.78
CA MET A 79 0.55 0.28 12.18
C MET A 79 0.70 1.59 12.95
N MET A 80 -0.02 2.64 12.54
CA MET A 80 -0.06 3.91 13.29
C MET A 80 -0.67 3.71 14.68
N VAL A 81 -1.80 3.01 14.81
CA VAL A 81 -2.47 2.77 16.11
C VAL A 81 -1.55 1.96 17.02
N ALA A 82 -0.97 0.87 16.50
CA ALA A 82 -0.06 0.03 17.26
C ALA A 82 1.16 0.81 17.76
N ALA A 83 1.78 1.63 16.90
CA ALA A 83 2.90 2.48 17.29
C ALA A 83 2.50 3.52 18.34
N ALA A 84 1.34 4.15 18.19
CA ALA A 84 0.82 5.14 19.14
C ALA A 84 0.58 4.53 20.54
N LEU A 85 -0.03 3.34 20.60
CA LEU A 85 -0.23 2.62 21.86
C LEU A 85 1.11 2.22 22.51
N MET A 86 2.10 1.83 21.71
CA MET A 86 3.42 1.48 22.22
C MET A 86 4.19 2.67 22.83
N LEU A 87 3.89 3.91 22.44
CA LEU A 87 4.58 5.10 22.97
C LEU A 87 4.42 5.28 24.49
N GLU A 88 3.37 4.71 25.08
CA GLU A 88 3.16 4.72 26.53
C GLU A 88 4.16 3.84 27.28
N PHE A 89 4.66 2.78 26.63
CA PHE A 89 5.55 1.79 27.23
C PHE A 89 7.03 2.04 26.94
N VAL A 90 7.34 2.92 25.98
CA VAL A 90 8.72 3.22 25.59
C VAL A 90 9.27 4.39 26.42
N PRO A 91 10.42 4.21 27.10
CA PRO A 91 11.08 5.28 27.84
C PRO A 91 11.43 6.48 26.96
N THR A 92 11.48 7.67 27.55
CA THR A 92 11.91 8.88 26.86
C THR A 92 13.33 8.74 26.32
N GLY A 93 13.52 9.00 25.03
CA GLY A 93 14.81 8.87 24.34
C GLY A 93 14.65 8.64 22.85
N VAL A 94 15.74 8.28 22.18
CA VAL A 94 15.79 8.08 20.72
C VAL A 94 14.76 7.05 20.25
N GLY A 95 14.57 5.96 20.99
CA GLY A 95 13.57 4.93 20.65
C GLY A 95 12.14 5.48 20.60
N LYS A 96 11.77 6.35 21.55
CA LYS A 96 10.44 6.99 21.58
C LYS A 96 10.27 7.95 20.41
N THR A 97 11.31 8.73 20.08
CA THR A 97 11.29 9.64 18.92
C THR A 97 11.17 8.87 17.60
N LEU A 98 11.90 7.76 17.44
CA LEU A 98 11.80 6.91 16.25
C LEU A 98 10.41 6.28 16.11
N LEU A 99 9.84 5.80 17.21
CA LEU A 99 8.49 5.22 17.22
C LEU A 99 7.42 6.27 16.92
N ALA A 100 7.56 7.49 17.45
CA ALA A 100 6.67 8.61 17.15
C ALA A 100 6.75 9.00 15.66
N GLY A 101 7.96 9.14 15.11
CA GLY A 101 8.15 9.39 13.68
C GLY A 101 7.58 8.26 12.81
N PHE A 102 7.70 7.01 13.23
CA PHE A 102 7.08 5.88 12.54
C PHE A 102 5.54 5.98 12.54
N ALA A 103 4.93 6.35 13.67
CA ALA A 103 3.49 6.59 13.76
C ALA A 103 3.05 7.74 12.84
N GLU A 104 3.76 8.86 12.86
CA GLU A 104 3.49 10.04 12.02
C GLU A 104 3.56 9.72 10.53
N VAL A 105 4.59 9.00 10.09
CA VAL A 105 4.71 8.60 8.67
C VAL A 105 3.55 7.69 8.25
N ASN A 106 3.15 6.75 9.11
CA ASN A 106 2.00 5.88 8.82
C ASN A 106 0.67 6.65 8.78
N LEU A 107 0.50 7.67 9.63
CA LEU A 107 -0.63 8.59 9.55
C LEU A 107 -0.64 9.36 8.23
N PHE A 108 0.50 9.92 7.83
CA PHE A 108 0.64 10.62 6.56
C PHE A 108 0.33 9.70 5.37
N LEU A 109 0.81 8.46 5.40
CA LEU A 109 0.48 7.46 4.38
C LEU A 109 -1.01 7.12 4.37
N PHE A 110 -1.63 6.90 5.54
CA PHE A 110 -3.06 6.63 5.63
C PHE A 110 -3.88 7.78 5.02
N VAL A 111 -3.67 9.01 5.48
CA VAL A 111 -4.42 10.18 5.02
C VAL A 111 -4.16 10.45 3.54
N GLY A 112 -2.89 10.45 3.13
CA GLY A 112 -2.53 10.70 1.74
C GLY A 112 -3.15 9.68 0.81
N THR A 113 -3.12 8.40 1.16
CA THR A 113 -3.58 7.34 0.24
C THR A 113 -5.09 7.24 0.15
N LEU A 114 -5.81 7.65 1.20
CA LEU A 114 -7.26 7.73 1.23
C LEU A 114 -7.82 9.03 0.64
N THR A 115 -7.00 10.09 0.54
CA THR A 115 -7.38 11.35 -0.10
C THR A 115 -7.50 11.16 -1.62
N PRO A 116 -8.64 11.51 -2.24
CA PRO A 116 -8.83 11.31 -3.67
C PRO A 116 -8.10 12.35 -4.50
N PHE A 117 -6.87 12.04 -4.89
CA PHE A 117 -6.10 12.82 -5.85
C PHE A 117 -5.50 11.93 -6.95
N GLN A 118 -5.08 12.57 -8.04
CA GLN A 118 -4.25 11.98 -9.09
C GLN A 118 -3.20 13.01 -9.48
N LEU A 119 -1.92 12.62 -9.44
CA LEU A 119 -0.86 13.53 -9.85
C LEU A 119 -0.90 13.73 -11.37
N PRO A 120 -0.77 14.98 -11.84
CA PRO A 120 -0.79 15.26 -13.27
C PRO A 120 0.43 14.65 -13.97
N GLN A 121 0.27 14.27 -15.25
CA GLN A 121 1.25 13.46 -15.99
C GLN A 121 2.64 14.11 -16.12
N TRP A 122 2.73 15.44 -16.04
CA TRP A 122 4.00 16.16 -16.10
C TRP A 122 4.92 15.93 -14.89
N PHE A 123 4.41 15.36 -13.79
CA PHE A 123 5.25 14.88 -12.67
C PHE A 123 5.95 13.54 -12.97
N GLY A 124 5.70 12.96 -14.13
CA GLY A 124 6.26 11.68 -14.58
C GLY A 124 5.21 10.58 -14.62
N GLU A 125 5.18 9.80 -15.71
CA GLU A 125 4.20 8.74 -15.94
C GLU A 125 4.13 7.70 -14.82
N GLN A 126 5.26 7.45 -14.14
CA GLN A 126 5.34 6.52 -13.00
C GLN A 126 4.60 7.01 -11.74
N PHE A 127 4.29 8.31 -11.65
CA PHE A 127 3.60 8.93 -10.51
C PHE A 127 2.15 9.31 -10.81
N SER A 128 1.73 9.27 -12.09
CA SER A 128 0.38 9.65 -12.52
C SER A 128 -0.70 8.57 -12.27
N PHE A 129 -0.51 7.74 -11.25
CA PHE A 129 -1.48 6.74 -10.83
C PHE A 129 -2.55 7.36 -9.93
N PRO A 130 -3.82 6.93 -10.05
CA PRO A 130 -4.87 7.37 -9.14
C PRO A 130 -4.60 6.85 -7.73
N SER A 131 -4.75 7.72 -6.73
CA SER A 131 -4.73 7.33 -5.31
C SER A 131 -5.75 6.23 -5.00
N ASP A 132 -5.52 5.48 -3.91
CA ASP A 132 -6.44 4.41 -3.49
C ASP A 132 -7.82 4.99 -3.17
N GLY A 133 -7.86 6.15 -2.51
CA GLY A 133 -9.08 6.92 -2.25
C GLY A 133 -9.86 7.28 -3.50
N LEU A 134 -9.18 7.74 -4.56
CA LEU A 134 -9.83 8.04 -5.84
C LEU A 134 -10.37 6.78 -6.52
N GLN A 135 -9.64 5.65 -6.43
CA GLN A 135 -10.10 4.37 -6.97
C GLN A 135 -11.30 3.81 -6.20
N LEU A 136 -11.33 3.95 -4.87
CA LEU A 136 -12.47 3.58 -4.03
C LEU A 136 -13.69 4.44 -4.34
N LEU A 137 -13.52 5.75 -4.49
CA LEU A 137 -14.61 6.66 -4.87
C LEU A 137 -15.22 6.32 -6.23
N ARG A 138 -14.39 5.96 -7.22
CA ARG A 138 -14.87 5.47 -8.53
C ARG A 138 -15.66 4.18 -8.37
N LEU A 139 -15.17 3.23 -7.57
CA LEU A 139 -15.85 1.96 -7.29
C LEU A 139 -17.22 2.15 -6.61
N PHE A 140 -17.38 3.16 -5.77
CA PHE A 140 -18.67 3.53 -5.16
C PHE A 140 -19.58 4.28 -6.11
N ARG A 141 -19.03 5.10 -7.02
CA ARG A 141 -19.84 5.82 -8.01
C ARG A 141 -20.44 4.89 -9.06
N GLU A 142 -19.71 3.83 -9.43
CA GLU A 142 -20.20 2.72 -10.27
C GLU A 142 -21.40 1.97 -9.66
N GLU A 143 -21.68 2.12 -8.35
CA GLU A 143 -22.83 1.50 -7.67
C GLU A 143 -24.15 2.25 -7.87
N LYS A 144 -24.07 3.54 -8.20
CA LYS A 144 -25.25 4.42 -8.27
C LYS A 144 -25.84 4.53 -9.68
N VAL A 145 -25.32 3.76 -10.64
CA VAL A 145 -25.80 3.66 -12.02
C VAL A 145 -26.39 2.27 -12.22
#